data_AF-I4A085-F1
#
_entry.id   AF-I4A085-F1
#
_cell.length_a   1.000
_cell.length_b   1.000
_cell.length_c   1.000
_cell.angle_alpha   90.00
_cell.angle_beta   90.00
_cell.angle_gamma   90.00
#
_symmetry.space_group_name_H-M   'P 1'
#
loop_
_entity.id
_entity.type
_entity.pdbx_description
1 polymer ?
#
loop_
_entity_poly.entity_id
_entity_poly.type
_entity_poly.pdbx_seq_one_letter_code
_entity_poly.pdbx_strand_id
1 'polypeptide(L)' 'MQSTFAELNMMLADMPKVGYKKKEPKRLNNIDELAEWLGAEEIERE' A
#
# COMPACT_ATOMS: atom_id res chain seq x y z
N MET A 1 -17.71 15.50 -6.68
CA MET A 1 -16.67 16.53 -6.57
C MET A 1 -15.34 15.82 -6.82
N GLN A 2 -14.64 16.12 -7.91
CA GLN A 2 -13.31 15.56 -8.20
C GLN A 2 -12.26 16.60 -7.81
N SER A 3 -11.32 16.24 -6.95
CA SER A 3 -10.21 17.11 -6.57
C SER A 3 -9.17 17.17 -7.69
N THR A 4 -8.56 18.33 -7.89
CA THR A 4 -7.49 18.50 -8.88
C THR A 4 -6.20 17.87 -8.40
N PHE A 5 -5.31 17.50 -9.33
CA PHE A 5 -3.99 16.96 -8.99
C PHE A 5 -3.18 17.89 -8.07
N ALA A 6 -3.35 19.20 -8.21
CA ALA A 6 -2.71 20.20 -7.35
C ALA A 6 -3.25 20.14 -5.91
N GLU A 7 -4.56 20.02 -5.73
CA GLU A 7 -5.18 19.90 -4.41
C GLU A 7 -4.75 18.62 -3.68
N LEU A 8 -4.64 17.50 -4.39
CA LEU A 8 -4.13 16.25 -3.83
C LEU A 8 -2.68 16.41 -3.33
N ASN A 9 -1.83 17.10 -4.10
CA ASN A 9 -0.45 17.34 -3.69
C ASN A 9 -0.34 18.27 -2.47
N MET A 10 -1.20 19.28 -2.36
CA MET A 10 -1.24 20.15 -1.18
C MET A 10 -1.66 19.36 0.07
N MET A 11 -2.70 18.52 -0.03
CA MET A 11 -3.13 17.65 1.08
C MET A 11 -2.03 16.69 1.52
N LEU A 12 -1.26 16.13 0.58
CA LEU A 12 -0.11 15.27 0.89
C LEU A 12 1.06 16.02 1.53
N ALA A 13 1.26 17.30 1.16
CA ALA A 13 2.33 18.12 1.72
C ALA A 13 2.07 18.51 3.19
N ASP A 14 0.81 18.73 3.55
CA ASP A 14 0.39 19.07 4.92
C ASP A 14 0.20 17.84 5.83
N MET A 15 0.26 16.64 5.27
CA MET A 15 0.16 15.41 6.05
C MET A 15 1.38 15.30 7.00
N PRO A 16 1.17 15.03 8.30
CA PRO A 16 2.29 14.85 9.23
C PRO A 16 3.21 13.78 8.66
N LYS A 17 4.50 14.13 8.51
CA LYS A 17 5.55 13.19 8.12
C LYS A 17 5.75 12.21 9.27
N VAL A 18 4.82 11.26 9.42
CA VAL A 18 5.08 10.02 10.12
C VAL A 18 6.33 9.48 9.45
N GLY A 19 7.43 9.43 10.20
CA GLY A 19 8.65 8.81 9.77
C GLY A 19 8.33 7.34 9.55
N TYR A 20 7.79 7.01 8.37
CA TYR A 20 7.65 5.66 7.91
C TYR A 20 9.08 5.15 7.89
N LYS A 21 9.44 4.38 8.94
CA LYS A 21 10.64 3.56 8.88
C LYS A 21 10.51 2.83 7.56
N LYS A 22 11.45 3.06 6.65
CA LYS A 22 11.52 2.31 5.39
C LYS A 22 11.54 0.85 5.82
N LYS A 23 10.39 0.18 5.77
CA LYS A 23 10.32 -1.26 5.96
C LYS A 23 11.07 -1.81 4.75
N GLU A 24 12.09 -2.61 5.00
CA GLU A 24 12.79 -3.26 3.89
C GLU A 24 11.76 -4.04 3.08
N PRO A 25 11.81 -3.96 1.74
CA PRO A 25 10.88 -4.71 0.91
C PRO A 25 11.09 -6.20 1.17
N LYS A 26 10.04 -6.88 1.66
CA LYS A 26 10.05 -8.34 1.81
C LYS A 26 10.05 -8.93 0.39
N ARG A 27 11.07 -9.72 0.06
CA ARG A 27 11.06 -10.53 -1.17
C ARG A 27 10.15 -11.73 -0.94
N LEU A 28 9.21 -11.93 -1.85
CA LEU A 28 8.29 -13.07 -1.85
C LEU A 28 8.68 -13.99 -3.00
N ASN A 29 8.66 -15.30 -2.77
CA ASN A 29 9.17 -16.29 -3.73
C ASN A 29 8.10 -16.86 -4.66
N ASN A 30 6.81 -16.70 -4.32
CA ASN A 30 5.69 -17.24 -5.07
C ASN A 30 4.39 -16.46 -4.80
N ILE A 31 3.33 -16.82 -5.54
CA ILE A 31 2.02 -16.16 -5.51
C ILE A 31 1.28 -16.43 -4.20
N ASP A 32 1.47 -17.60 -3.58
CA ASP A 32 0.82 -17.94 -2.31
C ASP A 32 1.36 -17.06 -1.16
N GLU A 33 2.68 -16.84 -1.11
CA GLU A 33 3.33 -15.90 -0.16
C GLU A 33 2.85 -14.45 -0.36
N LEU A 34 2.54 -14.07 -1.60
CA LEU A 34 1.96 -12.76 -1.92
C LEU A 34 0.53 -12.64 -1.41
N ALA A 35 -0.29 -13.67 -1.62
CA ALA A 35 -1.67 -13.70 -1.14
C ALA A 35 -1.75 -13.58 0.38
N GLU A 36 -0.90 -14.34 1.09
CA GLU A 36 -0.80 -14.28 2.56
C GLU A 36 -0.32 -12.90 3.04
N TRP A 37 0.70 -12.32 2.40
CA TRP A 37 1.21 -10.99 2.78
C TRP A 37 0.21 -9.86 2.54
N LEU A 38 -0.62 -9.98 1.50
CA LEU A 38 -1.71 -9.04 1.22
C LEU A 38 -2.91 -9.21 2.16
N GLY A 39 -2.87 -10.21 3.06
CA GLY A 39 -3.99 -10.51 3.96
C GLY A 39 -5.23 -10.97 3.20
N ALA A 40 -5.05 -11.60 2.03
CA ALA A 40 -6.14 -12.23 1.32
C ALA A 40 -6.57 -13.47 2.11
N GLU A 41 -7.65 -13.35 2.89
CA GLU A 41 -8.38 -14.50 3.40
C GLU A 41 -8.87 -15.32 2.19
N GLU A 42 -8.36 -16.53 2.07
CA GLU A 42 -8.76 -17.58 1.12
C GLU A 42 -8.90 -17.14 -0.35
N ILE A 43 -7.89 -17.45 -1.17
CA ILE A 43 -8.10 -17.55 -2.62
C ILE A 43 -9.05 -18.73 -2.83
N GLU A 44 -10.34 -18.47 -3.06
CA GLU A 44 -11.27 -19.47 -3.59
C GLU A 44 -10.66 -20.04 -4.88
N ARG A 45 -10.18 -21.27 -4.81
CA ARG A 45 -9.77 -22.05 -5.98
C ARG A 45 -10.99 -22.83 -6.45
N GLU A 46 -11.65 -22.34 -7.50
CA GLU A 46 -12.64 -23.08 -8.28
C GLU A 46 -12.01 -24.27 -9.03
#